data_AF-A0A3Q2VRI0-F1
#
_entry.id   AF-A0A3Q2VRI0-F1
#
_cell.length_a   1.000
_cell.length_b   1.000
_cell.length_c   1.000
_cell.angle_alpha   90.00
_cell.angle_beta   90.00
_cell.angle_gamma   90.00
#
_symmetry.space_group_name_H-M   'P 1'
#
loop_
_entity.id
_entity.type
_entity.pdbx_description
1 polymer ?
#
loop_
_entity_poly.entity_id
_entity_poly.type
_entity_poly.pdbx_seq_one_letter_code
_entity_poly.pdbx_strand_id
1 'polypeptide(L)'
;TPIFSPGGSKWDIRQKVWDYIEEKNLANFPRPVHNRIPNFKGAFAACAKVLELQAFIHTSEVKVDPDKPLEGARLAVLQVALQCWEKNKVPRSRVPQAGLHDFLLNF
;
A
#
# COMPACT_ATOMS: atom_id res chain seq x y z
N THR A 1 -14.32 28.15 -4.80
CA THR A 1 -14.08 28.06 -6.25
C THR A 1 -14.00 26.60 -6.64
N PRO A 2 -14.60 26.15 -7.75
CA PRO A 2 -14.57 24.75 -8.13
C PRO A 2 -13.12 24.36 -8.45
N ILE A 3 -12.66 23.25 -7.88
CA ILE A 3 -11.27 22.80 -7.92
C ILE A 3 -10.86 22.25 -9.30
N PHE A 4 -11.83 22.10 -10.22
CA PHE A 4 -11.64 21.45 -11.51
C PHE A 4 -12.33 22.24 -12.63
N SER A 5 -11.53 22.89 -13.47
CA SER A 5 -11.96 23.44 -14.75
C SER A 5 -11.98 22.33 -15.81
N PRO A 6 -12.99 22.28 -16.71
CA PRO A 6 -12.98 21.34 -17.82
C PRO A 6 -11.84 21.74 -18.78
N GLY A 7 -10.75 20.95 -18.82
CA GLY A 7 -9.60 21.23 -19.70
C GLY A 7 -8.22 20.77 -19.20
N GLY A 8 -8.09 20.28 -17.96
CA GLY A 8 -6.80 19.77 -17.46
C GLY A 8 -6.54 18.31 -17.88
N SER A 9 -5.33 18.03 -18.38
CA SER A 9 -4.87 16.68 -18.65
C SER A 9 -4.60 15.89 -17.37
N LYS A 10 -4.49 14.56 -17.47
CA LYS A 10 -4.03 13.72 -16.35
C LYS A 10 -2.68 14.18 -15.81
N TRP A 11 -1.83 14.74 -16.67
CA TRP A 11 -0.53 15.27 -16.28
C TRP A 11 -0.67 16.53 -15.42
N ASP A 12 -1.54 17.46 -15.83
CA ASP A 12 -1.77 18.70 -15.09
C ASP A 12 -2.29 18.43 -13.68
N ILE A 13 -3.14 17.40 -13.53
CA ILE A 13 -3.63 16.98 -12.21
C ILE A 13 -2.49 16.38 -11.38
N ARG A 14 -1.65 15.51 -11.96
CA ARG A 14 -0.50 14.92 -11.24
C ARG A 14 0.47 16.01 -10.77
N GLN A 15 0.80 16.98 -11.63
CA GLN A 15 1.64 18.13 -11.27
C GLN A 15 1.07 18.87 -10.06
N LYS A 16 -0.21 19.27 -10.12
CA LYS A 16 -0.88 19.96 -9.00
C LYS A 16 -0.85 19.17 -7.69
N VAL A 17 -1.06 17.86 -7.75
CA VAL A 17 -1.02 17.00 -6.55
C VAL A 17 0.40 16.86 -6.01
N TRP A 18 1.39 16.67 -6.89
CA TRP A 18 2.80 16.60 -6.49
C TRP A 18 3.27 17.92 -5.87
N ASP A 19 2.98 19.05 -6.50
CA ASP A 19 3.30 20.38 -5.99
C ASP A 19 2.69 20.59 -4.61
N TYR A 20 1.40 20.29 -4.45
CA TYR A 20 0.73 20.39 -3.15
C TYR A 20 1.40 19.54 -2.06
N ILE A 21 1.77 18.31 -2.37
CA ILE A 21 2.45 17.41 -1.41
C ILE A 21 3.83 17.96 -1.02
N GLU A 22 4.59 18.51 -1.97
CA GLU A 22 5.90 19.10 -1.72
C GLU A 22 5.81 20.40 -0.91
N GLU A 23 4.96 21.34 -1.35
CA GLU A 23 4.75 22.65 -0.74
C GLU A 23 4.24 22.55 0.70
N LYS A 24 3.34 21.59 0.97
CA LYS A 24 2.80 21.35 2.30
C LYS A 24 3.67 20.44 3.16
N ASN A 25 4.85 20.04 2.67
CA ASN A 25 5.79 19.16 3.36
C ASN A 25 5.10 17.86 3.84
N LEU A 26 4.24 17.30 3.00
CA LEU A 26 3.48 16.08 3.26
C LEU A 26 4.21 14.83 2.77
N ALA A 27 5.23 14.99 1.92
CA ALA A 27 6.06 13.88 1.46
C ALA A 27 6.94 13.32 2.58
N ASN A 28 7.01 11.99 2.63
CA ASN A 28 8.11 11.27 3.25
C ASN A 28 9.20 10.99 2.20
N PHE A 29 10.40 10.59 2.63
CA PHE A 29 11.44 10.13 1.70
C PHE A 29 10.92 8.92 0.88
N PRO A 30 11.22 8.83 -0.43
CA PRO A 30 12.07 9.72 -1.22
C PRO A 30 11.36 10.98 -1.75
N ARG A 31 12.10 12.10 -1.83
CA ARG A 31 11.68 13.38 -2.43
C ARG A 31 12.57 13.75 -3.64
N PRO A 32 12.13 14.58 -4.60
CA PRO A 32 10.78 15.14 -4.76
C PRO A 32 9.78 14.14 -5.36
N VAL A 33 8.49 14.21 -5.03
CA VAL A 33 7.49 13.20 -5.43
C VAL A 33 7.11 13.23 -6.91
N HIS A 34 7.49 14.27 -7.66
CA HIS A 34 7.22 14.40 -9.08
C HIS A 34 7.66 13.17 -9.87
N ASN A 35 6.82 12.73 -10.80
CA ASN A 35 7.01 11.55 -11.66
C ASN A 35 7.05 10.21 -10.90
N ARG A 36 6.58 10.18 -9.64
CA ARG A 36 6.57 8.98 -8.77
C ARG A 36 5.21 8.79 -8.08
N ILE A 37 5.04 7.62 -7.47
CA ILE A 37 3.95 7.38 -6.50
C ILE A 37 4.41 7.99 -5.16
N PRO A 38 3.74 9.03 -4.63
CA PRO A 38 4.21 9.73 -3.44
C PRO A 38 4.17 8.84 -2.19
N ASN A 39 5.28 8.76 -1.46
CA ASN A 39 5.25 8.35 -0.05
C ASN A 39 4.86 9.58 0.78
N PHE A 40 3.81 9.48 1.59
CA PHE A 40 3.24 10.64 2.29
C PHE A 40 3.00 10.37 3.78
N LYS A 41 2.98 11.44 4.57
CA LYS A 41 2.63 11.40 5.99
C LYS A 41 1.21 10.87 6.15
N GLY A 42 1.08 9.74 6.84
CA GLY A 42 -0.20 9.04 6.98
C GLY A 42 -0.41 7.87 6.02
N ALA A 43 0.54 7.53 5.15
CA ALA A 43 0.43 6.38 4.24
C ALA A 43 0.12 5.07 4.98
N PHE A 44 0.76 4.82 6.12
CA PHE A 44 0.52 3.61 6.92
C PHE A 44 -0.91 3.56 7.49
N ALA A 45 -1.41 4.69 8.00
CA ALA A 45 -2.78 4.80 8.50
C ALA A 45 -3.81 4.64 7.38
N ALA A 46 -3.52 5.17 6.19
CA ALA A 46 -4.36 4.97 5.01
C ALA A 46 -4.39 3.48 4.59
N CYS A 47 -3.25 2.79 4.65
CA CYS A 47 -3.16 1.36 4.35
C CYS A 47 -4.00 0.51 5.31
N ALA A 48 -4.01 0.83 6.61
CA ALA A 48 -4.77 0.07 7.61
C ALA A 48 -6.28 0.01 7.29
N LYS A 49 -6.82 1.06 6.66
CA LYS A 49 -8.24 1.12 6.27
C LYS A 49 -8.63 0.08 5.22
N VAL A 50 -7.68 -0.51 4.48
CA VAL A 50 -7.96 -1.58 3.52
C VAL A 50 -8.63 -2.78 4.21
N LEU A 51 -8.22 -3.07 5.45
CA LEU A 51 -8.77 -4.19 6.23
C LEU A 51 -10.26 -4.02 6.57
N GLU A 52 -10.77 -2.79 6.56
CA GLU A 52 -12.16 -2.47 6.88
C GLU A 52 -13.09 -2.60 5.67
N LEU A 53 -12.54 -2.73 4.45
CA LEU A 53 -13.33 -2.81 3.23
C LEU A 53 -14.03 -4.17 3.12
N GLN A 54 -15.33 -4.15 2.82
CA GLN A 54 -16.08 -5.39 2.56
C GLN A 54 -15.47 -6.24 1.44
N ALA A 55 -14.91 -5.59 0.40
CA ALA A 55 -14.20 -6.28 -0.68
C ALA A 55 -12.95 -7.03 -0.19
N PHE A 56 -12.26 -6.50 0.82
CA PHE A 56 -11.12 -7.17 1.44
C PHE A 56 -11.57 -8.34 2.32
N ILE A 57 -12.63 -8.16 3.11
CA ILE A 57 -13.12 -9.20 4.03
C ILE A 57 -13.57 -10.47 3.27
N HIS A 58 -14.12 -10.31 2.07
CA HIS A 58 -14.66 -11.41 1.28
C HIS A 58 -13.73 -11.95 0.18
N THR A 59 -12.50 -11.45 0.07
CA THR A 59 -11.53 -11.97 -0.92
C THR A 59 -10.70 -13.10 -0.34
N SER A 60 -10.38 -14.10 -1.17
CA SER A 60 -9.41 -15.16 -0.83
C SER A 60 -7.97 -14.75 -1.15
N GLU A 61 -7.78 -13.79 -2.06
CA GLU A 61 -6.47 -13.40 -2.57
C GLU A 61 -6.34 -11.88 -2.64
N VAL A 62 -5.13 -11.38 -2.37
CA VAL A 62 -4.81 -9.96 -2.36
C VAL A 62 -3.43 -9.76 -3.00
N LYS A 63 -3.36 -8.85 -3.98
CA LYS A 63 -2.11 -8.39 -4.58
C LYS A 63 -1.80 -6.99 -4.06
N VAL A 64 -0.57 -6.80 -3.59
CA VAL A 64 -0.07 -5.49 -3.15
C VAL A 64 1.26 -5.22 -3.87
N ASP A 65 1.40 -4.02 -4.45
CA ASP A 65 2.66 -3.62 -5.11
C ASP A 65 3.79 -3.37 -4.10
N PRO A 66 5.07 -3.55 -4.51
CA PRO A 66 6.24 -3.35 -3.65
C PRO A 66 6.60 -1.87 -3.43
N ASP A 67 5.70 -0.92 -3.70
CA ASP A 67 5.96 0.51 -3.52
C ASP A 67 6.06 0.91 -2.04
N LYS A 68 6.90 1.91 -1.73
CA LYS A 68 7.10 2.41 -0.36
C LYS A 68 5.80 2.87 0.35
N PRO A 69 4.88 3.64 -0.26
CA PRO A 69 3.62 4.00 0.39
C PRO A 69 2.71 2.82 0.73
N LEU A 70 2.91 1.64 0.10
CA LEU A 70 2.09 0.45 0.28
C LEU A 70 2.67 -0.54 1.29
N GLU A 71 3.81 -0.22 1.91
CA GLU A 71 4.45 -1.06 2.93
C GLU A 71 3.49 -1.43 4.07
N GLY A 72 2.68 -0.48 4.53
CA GLY A 72 1.66 -0.73 5.56
C GLY A 72 0.58 -1.71 5.11
N ALA A 73 0.20 -1.67 3.83
CA ALA A 73 -0.79 -2.61 3.29
C ALA A 73 -0.20 -4.01 3.18
N ARG A 74 1.05 -4.14 2.71
CA ARG A 74 1.76 -5.43 2.67
C ARG A 74 1.81 -6.07 4.06
N LEU A 75 2.23 -5.31 5.07
CA LEU A 75 2.30 -5.82 6.44
C LEU A 75 0.91 -6.23 6.98
N ALA A 76 -0.10 -5.38 6.80
CA ALA A 76 -1.46 -5.64 7.26
C ALA A 76 -2.05 -6.92 6.67
N VAL A 77 -1.89 -7.12 5.35
CA VAL A 77 -2.37 -8.31 4.64
C VAL A 77 -1.66 -9.57 5.15
N LEU A 78 -0.34 -9.51 5.32
CA LEU A 78 0.45 -10.64 5.84
C LEU A 78 0.07 -11.02 7.26
N GLN A 79 -0.19 -10.04 8.13
CA GLN A 79 -0.63 -10.29 9.50
C GLN A 79 -1.97 -11.04 9.54
N VAL A 80 -2.95 -10.64 8.73
CA VAL A 80 -4.23 -11.35 8.63
C VAL A 80 -4.03 -12.77 8.11
N ALA A 81 -3.20 -12.96 7.07
CA ALA A 81 -2.90 -14.28 6.53
C ALA A 81 -2.28 -15.21 7.57
N LEU A 82 -1.31 -14.71 8.36
CA LEU A 82 -0.69 -15.46 9.45
C LEU A 82 -1.69 -15.86 10.54
N GLN A 83 -2.57 -14.95 10.96
CA GLN A 83 -3.60 -15.23 11.96
C GLN A 83 -4.61 -16.28 11.48
N CYS A 84 -5.05 -16.19 10.22
CA CYS A 84 -5.92 -17.20 9.60
C CYS A 84 -5.23 -18.56 9.54
N TRP A 85 -3.94 -18.58 9.19
CA TRP A 85 -3.15 -19.81 9.17
C TRP A 85 -3.02 -20.46 10.56
N GLU A 86 -2.70 -19.69 11.60
CA GLU A 86 -2.59 -20.18 12.98
C GLU A 86 -3.92 -20.79 13.49
N LYS A 87 -5.04 -20.11 13.22
CA LYS A 87 -6.39 -20.59 13.60
C LYS A 87 -6.76 -21.90 12.90
N ASN A 88 -6.27 -22.11 11.69
CA ASN A 88 -6.60 -23.29 10.88
C ASN A 88 -5.66 -24.50 11.09
N LYS A 89 -4.62 -24.39 11.95
CA LYS A 89 -3.69 -25.49 12.32
C LYS A 89 -3.17 -26.33 11.14
N VAL A 90 -2.85 -25.70 10.00
CA VAL A 90 -2.31 -26.44 8.85
C VAL A 90 -0.92 -26.99 9.20
N PRO A 91 -0.65 -28.30 9.06
CA PRO A 91 0.64 -28.90 9.44
C PRO A 91 1.82 -28.31 8.65
N ARG A 92 2.94 -28.05 9.34
CA ARG A 92 4.21 -27.51 8.79
C ARG A 92 4.75 -28.24 7.56
N SER A 93 4.37 -29.50 7.35
CA SER A 93 4.90 -30.38 6.29
C SER A 93 4.43 -30.04 4.87
N ARG A 94 3.50 -29.09 4.69
CA ARG A 94 2.98 -28.70 3.36
C ARG A 94 3.55 -27.38 2.81
N VAL A 95 4.59 -26.82 3.44
CA VAL A 95 5.25 -25.61 2.94
C VAL A 95 6.47 -26.03 2.10
N PRO A 96 6.60 -25.62 0.83
CA PRO A 96 7.86 -25.73 0.10
C PRO A 96 8.96 -25.03 0.91
N GLN A 97 10.13 -25.64 1.04
CA GLN A 97 11.27 -25.14 1.84
C GLN A 97 11.78 -23.73 1.44
N ALA A 98 11.22 -23.11 0.39
CA ALA A 98 11.45 -21.70 0.08
C ALA A 98 10.70 -20.85 1.14
N GLY A 99 11.46 -20.38 2.12
CA GLY A 99 10.96 -19.99 3.42
C GLY A 99 10.08 -18.74 3.39
N LEU A 100 9.18 -18.67 4.36
CA LEU A 100 8.51 -17.43 4.78
C LEU A 100 9.50 -16.28 5.00
N HIS A 101 10.75 -16.60 5.34
CA HIS A 101 11.86 -15.67 5.43
C HIS A 101 12.26 -15.04 4.09
N ASP A 102 12.28 -15.81 2.98
CA ASP A 102 12.62 -15.27 1.65
C ASP A 102 11.51 -14.41 1.06
N PHE A 103 10.25 -14.68 1.45
CA PHE A 103 9.12 -13.83 1.08
C PHE A 103 9.17 -12.49 1.81
N LEU A 104 9.48 -12.48 3.11
CA LEU A 104 9.56 -11.24 3.91
C LEU A 104 10.81 -10.39 3.61
N LEU A 105 11.91 -10.99 3.15
CA LEU A 105 13.18 -10.29 2.90
C LEU A 105 13.27 -9.65 1.51
N ASN A 106 12.33 -9.93 0.60
CA ASN A 106 12.28 -9.37 -0.76
C ASN A 106 11.15 -8.34 -0.98
N PHE A 107 10.53 -7.81 0.10
CA PHE A 107 9.50 -6.76 0.07
C PHE A 107 9.95 -5.42 0.67
#